data_AF-E2BMA6-F1
#
_entry.id   AF-E2BMA6-F1
#
_cell.length_a   1.000
_cell.length_b   1.000
_cell.length_c   1.000
_cell.angle_alpha   90.00
_cell.angle_beta   90.00
_cell.angle_gamma   90.00
#
_symmetry.space_group_name_H-M   'P 1'
#
loop_
_entity.id
_entity.type
_entity.pdbx_description
1 polymer ?
#
loop_
_entity_poly.entity_id
_entity_poly.type
_entity_poly.pdbx_seq_one_letter_code
_entity_poly.pdbx_strand_id
1 'polypeptide(L)'
;LIVVALSILKVLCGQKVDIITSSSVLAKRDSKINSDIYDLFSVSVSHNCDDDVENRKEVYSWKDIIYGELSGFQRDYLLDQFYGTNILGRRSFENVIIDEMDSMLLDKGNNMLYLSHDLPCLDKLESVYVYIWQPDLKTNITIIDRDTGTEQTNSQWDEALHQFLQLKHGCRLSTQSLKAVFVSNVSYLKFYSKLYGLTGTLGSQWERDLLRHIYQVDFVMVPTTKMKKFEEYNPIICSSLEEWRQQICSEADTYTKAGRSVLIICETVQDVESLYRVLGAKNMTNLHTYTRDCESFGAATKHLCESQIIIATNLAGRGTDIK
;
A
#
# COMPACT_ATOMS: atom_id res chain seq x y z
N LEU A 1 -1.68 -1.00 -20.35
CA LEU A 1 -2.56 -1.21 -21.53
C LEU A 1 -3.52 -2.40 -21.36
N ILE A 2 -3.08 -3.57 -20.87
CA ILE A 2 -3.96 -4.75 -20.70
C ILE A 2 -5.16 -4.43 -19.81
N VAL A 3 -4.93 -3.82 -18.63
CA VAL A 3 -6.00 -3.36 -17.72
C VAL A 3 -7.02 -2.47 -18.45
N VAL A 4 -6.52 -1.46 -19.17
CA VAL A 4 -7.34 -0.46 -19.89
C VAL A 4 -8.17 -1.10 -21.00
N ALA A 5 -7.58 -1.99 -21.79
CA ALA A 5 -8.31 -2.67 -22.86
C ALA A 5 -9.41 -3.59 -22.31
N LEU A 6 -9.11 -4.33 -21.23
CA LEU A 6 -10.08 -5.20 -20.57
C LEU A 6 -11.21 -4.39 -19.94
N SER A 7 -10.91 -3.29 -19.26
CA SER A 7 -11.91 -2.44 -18.62
C SER A 7 -12.84 -1.78 -19.65
N ILE A 8 -12.31 -1.26 -20.76
CA ILE A 8 -13.12 -0.74 -21.87
C ILE A 8 -14.06 -1.81 -22.41
N LEU A 9 -13.55 -3.01 -22.69
CA LEU A 9 -14.37 -4.10 -23.21
C LEU A 9 -15.54 -4.43 -22.28
N LYS A 10 -15.31 -4.45 -20.96
CA LYS A 10 -16.36 -4.69 -19.97
C LYS A 10 -17.40 -3.58 -19.91
N VAL A 11 -16.96 -2.32 -19.98
CA VAL A 11 -17.89 -1.17 -20.05
C VAL A 11 -18.73 -1.19 -21.31
N LEU A 12 -18.16 -1.55 -22.46
CA LEU A 12 -18.91 -1.71 -23.71
C LEU A 12 -19.95 -2.84 -23.65
N CYS A 13 -19.77 -3.82 -22.76
CA CYS A 13 -20.78 -4.83 -22.44
C CYS A 13 -21.86 -4.34 -21.45
N GLY A 14 -21.85 -3.05 -21.08
CA GLY A 14 -22.79 -2.45 -20.14
C GLY A 14 -22.48 -2.72 -18.67
N GLN A 15 -21.26 -3.17 -18.34
CA GLN A 15 -20.86 -3.50 -16.98
C GLN A 15 -19.99 -2.41 -16.36
N LYS A 16 -20.07 -2.25 -15.04
CA LYS A 16 -19.18 -1.35 -14.29
C LYS A 16 -17.90 -2.08 -13.89
N VAL A 17 -16.79 -1.33 -13.76
CA VAL A 17 -15.46 -1.89 -13.48
C VAL A 17 -14.75 -1.09 -12.40
N ASP A 18 -14.28 -1.79 -11.36
CA ASP A 18 -13.43 -1.23 -10.33
C ASP A 18 -11.99 -1.71 -10.53
N ILE A 19 -11.04 -0.78 -10.58
CA ILE A 19 -9.63 -1.07 -10.80
C ILE A 19 -8.87 -0.76 -9.52
N ILE A 20 -8.27 -1.81 -8.94
CA ILE A 20 -7.53 -1.73 -7.69
C ILE A 20 -6.04 -1.68 -8.01
N THR A 21 -5.36 -0.68 -7.46
CA THR A 21 -3.91 -0.44 -7.61
C THR A 21 -3.22 -0.45 -6.24
N SER A 22 -1.90 -0.65 -6.20
CA SER A 22 -1.15 -0.82 -4.95
C SER A 22 -1.10 0.41 -4.04
N SER A 23 -1.40 1.60 -4.56
CA SER A 23 -1.54 2.82 -3.75
C SER A 23 -2.51 3.84 -4.34
N SER A 24 -3.06 4.70 -3.49
CA SER A 24 -3.88 5.83 -3.92
C SER A 24 -3.18 6.78 -4.91
N VAL A 25 -1.84 6.91 -4.85
CA VAL A 25 -1.04 7.73 -5.77
C VAL A 25 -1.05 7.13 -7.18
N LEU A 26 -0.85 5.82 -7.28
CA LEU A 26 -0.89 5.09 -8.56
C LEU A 26 -2.29 5.13 -9.17
N ALA A 27 -3.33 4.95 -8.35
CA ALA A 27 -4.72 5.09 -8.80
C ALA A 27 -5.00 6.45 -9.45
N LYS A 28 -4.63 7.55 -8.77
CA LYS A 28 -4.81 8.93 -9.28
C LYS A 28 -4.01 9.17 -10.56
N ARG A 29 -2.77 8.67 -10.60
CA ARG A 29 -1.88 8.79 -11.76
C ARG A 29 -2.46 8.04 -12.96
N ASP A 30 -2.83 6.78 -12.78
CA ASP A 30 -3.22 5.89 -13.88
C ASP A 30 -4.61 6.21 -14.41
N SER A 31 -5.53 6.71 -13.58
CA SER A 31 -6.81 7.24 -14.05
C SER A 31 -6.62 8.45 -14.96
N LYS A 32 -5.61 9.28 -14.70
CA LYS A 32 -5.31 10.49 -15.48
C LYS A 32 -4.49 10.19 -16.73
N ILE A 33 -3.49 9.31 -16.66
CA ILE A 33 -2.67 8.95 -17.82
C ILE A 33 -3.49 8.26 -18.90
N ASN A 34 -4.47 7.43 -18.49
CA ASN A 34 -5.26 6.65 -19.43
C ASN A 34 -6.57 7.35 -19.85
N SER A 35 -6.84 8.58 -19.39
CA SER A 35 -8.11 9.28 -19.67
C SER A 35 -8.37 9.41 -21.17
N ASP A 36 -7.36 9.80 -21.94
CA ASP A 36 -7.48 10.03 -23.38
C ASP A 36 -7.89 8.75 -24.14
N ILE A 37 -7.44 7.59 -23.65
CA ILE A 37 -7.81 6.29 -24.22
C ILE A 37 -9.27 5.99 -23.89
N TYR A 38 -9.71 6.21 -22.65
CA TYR A 38 -11.10 5.99 -22.27
C TYR A 38 -12.06 6.93 -23.00
N ASP A 39 -11.67 8.21 -23.16
CA ASP A 39 -12.45 9.23 -23.86
C ASP A 39 -12.67 8.86 -25.34
N LEU A 40 -11.69 8.22 -26.00
CA LEU A 40 -11.83 7.72 -27.37
C LEU A 40 -13.00 6.73 -27.53
N PHE A 41 -13.30 5.96 -26.47
CA PHE A 41 -14.42 5.01 -26.44
C PHE A 41 -15.66 5.55 -25.72
N SER A 42 -15.68 6.85 -25.39
CA SER A 42 -16.76 7.48 -24.61
C SER A 42 -17.01 6.80 -23.25
N VAL A 43 -15.95 6.28 -22.64
CA VAL A 43 -15.99 5.60 -21.34
C VAL A 43 -15.60 6.59 -20.26
N SER A 44 -16.44 6.75 -19.24
CA SER A 44 -16.15 7.67 -18.14
C SER A 44 -15.26 7.01 -17.07
N VAL A 45 -14.14 7.66 -16.74
CA VAL A 45 -13.17 7.19 -15.74
C VAL A 45 -12.98 8.21 -14.61
N SER A 46 -12.75 7.74 -13.38
CA SER A 46 -12.30 8.58 -12.26
C SER A 46 -11.63 7.73 -11.16
N HIS A 47 -11.42 8.29 -9.97
CA HIS A 47 -10.84 7.61 -8.82
C HIS A 47 -11.59 7.89 -7.51
N ASN A 48 -11.55 6.97 -6.55
CA ASN A 48 -12.20 7.13 -5.23
C ASN A 48 -11.27 7.67 -4.12
N CYS A 49 -10.10 8.18 -4.50
CA CYS A 49 -9.06 8.63 -3.57
C CYS A 49 -9.23 10.09 -3.08
N ASP A 50 -10.45 10.63 -3.14
CA ASP A 50 -10.80 11.94 -2.59
C ASP A 50 -11.21 11.79 -1.11
N ASP A 51 -10.85 12.79 -0.30
CA ASP A 51 -11.21 12.82 1.11
C ASP A 51 -12.70 13.19 1.28
N ASP A 52 -13.23 14.03 0.37
CA ASP A 52 -14.63 14.44 0.38
C ASP A 52 -15.55 13.25 0.02
N VAL A 53 -16.56 13.05 0.86
CA VAL A 53 -17.59 12.01 0.70
C VAL A 53 -18.49 12.32 -0.49
N GLU A 54 -18.82 13.60 -0.71
CA GLU A 54 -19.74 14.00 -1.77
C GLU A 54 -19.11 13.84 -3.16
N ASN A 55 -17.82 14.16 -3.30
CA ASN A 55 -17.07 13.88 -4.52
C ASN A 55 -17.03 12.38 -4.81
N ARG A 56 -16.80 11.53 -3.79
CA ARG A 56 -16.81 10.07 -3.96
C ARG A 56 -18.19 9.56 -4.40
N LYS A 57 -19.28 10.06 -3.80
CA LYS A 57 -20.66 9.73 -4.20
C LYS A 57 -20.92 10.03 -5.68
N GLU A 58 -20.49 11.19 -6.14
CA GLU A 58 -20.61 11.58 -7.54
C GLU A 58 -19.83 10.60 -8.43
N VAL A 59 -18.60 10.26 -8.05
CA VAL A 59 -17.76 9.30 -8.78
C VAL A 59 -18.44 7.93 -8.89
N TYR A 60 -18.92 7.34 -7.78
CA TYR A 60 -19.60 6.05 -7.81
C TYR A 60 -20.88 6.05 -8.63
N SER A 61 -21.63 7.16 -8.60
CA SER A 61 -22.92 7.28 -9.28
C SER A 61 -22.79 7.38 -10.79
N TRP A 62 -21.80 8.11 -11.29
CA TRP A 62 -21.76 8.51 -12.70
C TRP A 62 -20.66 7.82 -13.51
N LYS A 63 -19.60 7.34 -12.87
CA LYS A 63 -18.43 6.83 -13.61
C LYS A 63 -18.58 5.35 -13.97
N ASP A 64 -18.11 4.99 -15.15
CA ASP A 64 -18.07 3.59 -15.61
C ASP A 64 -16.94 2.84 -14.93
N ILE A 65 -15.77 3.47 -14.89
CA ILE A 65 -14.53 2.92 -14.34
C ILE A 65 -14.06 3.76 -13.16
N ILE A 66 -13.73 3.10 -12.07
CA ILE A 66 -13.20 3.75 -10.87
C ILE A 66 -11.86 3.11 -10.52
N TYR A 67 -10.82 3.94 -10.45
CA TYR A 67 -9.52 3.56 -9.90
C TYR A 67 -9.48 3.81 -8.39
N GLY A 68 -8.76 2.96 -7.66
CA GLY A 68 -8.58 3.15 -6.23
C GLY A 68 -7.56 2.21 -5.63
N GLU A 69 -7.29 2.42 -4.35
CA GLU A 69 -6.64 1.42 -3.51
C GLU A 69 -7.71 0.56 -2.84
N LEU A 70 -7.39 -0.70 -2.52
CA LEU A 70 -8.32 -1.64 -1.89
C LEU A 70 -8.93 -1.08 -0.60
N SER A 71 -8.11 -0.40 0.22
CA SER A 71 -8.53 0.24 1.46
C SER A 71 -9.58 1.33 1.24
N GLY A 72 -9.48 2.11 0.16
CA GLY A 72 -10.46 3.15 -0.20
C GLY A 72 -11.81 2.55 -0.56
N PHE A 73 -11.80 1.49 -1.38
CA PHE A 73 -12.99 0.73 -1.76
C PHE A 73 -13.69 0.06 -0.57
N GLN A 74 -12.91 -0.56 0.32
CA GLN A 74 -13.41 -1.17 1.56
C GLN A 74 -13.98 -0.13 2.53
N ARG A 75 -13.30 1.02 2.70
CA ARG A 75 -13.78 2.14 3.52
C ARG A 75 -15.15 2.59 3.05
N ASP A 76 -15.30 2.82 1.75
CA ASP A 76 -16.55 3.32 1.17
C ASP A 76 -17.68 2.31 1.35
N TYR A 77 -17.40 1.01 1.16
CA TYR A 77 -18.35 -0.06 1.45
C TYR A 77 -18.77 -0.13 2.91
N LEU A 78 -17.81 -0.06 3.85
CA LEU A 78 -18.13 -0.11 5.28
C LEU A 78 -18.94 1.14 5.71
N LEU A 79 -18.59 2.33 5.20
CA LEU A 79 -19.35 3.55 5.44
C LEU A 79 -20.77 3.46 4.89
N ASP A 80 -20.94 2.80 3.75
CA ASP A 80 -22.24 2.62 3.12
C ASP A 80 -23.13 1.66 3.92
N GLN A 81 -22.59 0.47 4.25
CA GLN A 81 -23.34 -0.58 4.92
C GLN A 81 -23.67 -0.28 6.39
N PHE A 82 -22.74 0.33 7.13
CA PHE A 82 -22.91 0.54 8.57
C PHE A 82 -23.45 1.92 8.94
N TYR A 83 -23.11 2.95 8.17
CA TYR A 83 -23.52 4.32 8.47
C TYR A 83 -24.61 4.84 7.51
N GLY A 84 -25.04 4.05 6.52
CA GLY A 84 -26.12 4.44 5.60
C GLY A 84 -25.77 5.67 4.77
N THR A 85 -24.49 5.90 4.52
CA THR A 85 -24.00 7.11 3.84
C THR A 85 -24.41 7.17 2.36
N ASN A 86 -24.84 6.05 1.77
CA ASN A 86 -25.24 5.92 0.37
C ASN A 86 -24.13 6.35 -0.60
N ILE A 87 -22.88 5.97 -0.30
CA ILE A 87 -21.69 6.36 -1.10
C ILE A 87 -21.65 5.59 -2.42
N LEU A 88 -21.93 4.29 -2.38
CA LEU A 88 -21.88 3.43 -3.56
C LEU A 88 -23.05 3.68 -4.51
N GLY A 89 -24.11 4.32 -4.04
CA GLY A 89 -25.30 4.65 -4.82
C GLY A 89 -25.94 3.40 -5.41
N ARG A 90 -25.95 3.29 -6.75
CA ARG A 90 -26.48 2.13 -7.48
C ARG A 90 -25.39 1.19 -8.01
N ARG A 91 -24.11 1.46 -7.71
CA ARG A 91 -23.01 0.66 -8.24
C ARG A 91 -23.00 -0.72 -7.59
N SER A 92 -22.99 -1.75 -8.43
CA SER A 92 -22.94 -3.16 -8.06
C SER A 92 -21.51 -3.71 -8.14
N PHE A 93 -21.24 -4.75 -7.34
CA PHE A 93 -19.98 -5.49 -7.33
C PHE A 93 -19.87 -6.45 -8.54
N GLU A 94 -19.71 -5.90 -9.74
CA GLU A 94 -19.72 -6.69 -10.99
C GLU A 94 -18.34 -7.19 -11.38
N ASN A 95 -17.42 -6.28 -11.69
CA ASN A 95 -16.07 -6.60 -12.16
C ASN A 95 -15.03 -5.84 -11.33
N VAL A 96 -14.04 -6.56 -10.82
CA VAL A 96 -12.83 -5.98 -10.24
C VAL A 96 -11.60 -6.43 -11.04
N ILE A 97 -10.71 -5.48 -11.34
CA ILE A 97 -9.41 -5.76 -11.94
C ILE A 97 -8.34 -5.31 -10.95
N ILE A 98 -7.54 -6.25 -10.47
CA ILE A 98 -6.49 -6.01 -9.47
C ILE A 98 -5.14 -5.96 -10.17
N ASP A 99 -4.49 -4.81 -10.10
CA ASP A 99 -3.09 -4.67 -10.48
C ASP A 99 -2.19 -5.15 -9.34
N GLU A 100 -1.07 -5.78 -9.67
CA GLU A 100 -0.14 -6.39 -8.70
C GLU A 100 -0.82 -7.36 -7.71
N MET A 101 -1.63 -8.27 -8.27
CA MET A 101 -2.50 -9.20 -7.52
C MET A 101 -1.78 -10.00 -6.43
N ASP A 102 -0.56 -10.45 -6.69
CA ASP A 102 0.25 -11.23 -5.76
C ASP A 102 0.45 -10.48 -4.43
N SER A 103 0.83 -9.22 -4.47
CA SER A 103 1.02 -8.44 -3.24
C SER A 103 -0.25 -8.16 -2.48
N MET A 104 -1.36 -7.97 -3.19
CA MET A 104 -2.62 -7.67 -2.54
C MET A 104 -3.21 -8.88 -1.84
N LEU A 105 -3.07 -10.06 -2.47
CA LEU A 105 -3.77 -11.27 -2.04
C LEU A 105 -2.91 -12.24 -1.26
N LEU A 106 -1.59 -12.23 -1.46
CA LEU A 106 -0.65 -13.03 -0.68
C LEU A 106 -0.08 -12.18 0.46
N ASP A 107 0.68 -11.14 0.16
CA ASP A 107 1.38 -10.34 1.19
C ASP A 107 0.39 -9.62 2.10
N LYS A 108 -0.63 -8.98 1.52
CA LYS A 108 -1.67 -8.24 2.23
C LYS A 108 -2.97 -9.05 2.40
N GLY A 109 -3.00 -10.34 2.05
CA GLY A 109 -4.24 -11.13 2.02
C GLY A 109 -4.96 -11.22 3.38
N ASN A 110 -4.17 -11.26 4.46
CA ASN A 110 -4.67 -11.35 5.83
C ASN A 110 -5.01 -9.99 6.45
N ASN A 111 -4.80 -8.88 5.72
CA ASN A 111 -5.10 -7.56 6.24
C ASN A 111 -6.62 -7.38 6.37
N MET A 112 -7.00 -6.74 7.47
CA MET A 112 -8.36 -6.31 7.74
C MET A 112 -8.38 -4.79 7.81
N LEU A 113 -9.32 -4.18 7.10
CA LEU A 113 -9.60 -2.76 7.25
C LEU A 113 -10.62 -2.58 8.38
N TYR A 114 -10.28 -1.73 9.34
CA TYR A 114 -11.17 -1.33 10.42
C TYR A 114 -11.63 0.12 10.19
N LEU A 115 -12.93 0.37 10.34
CA LEU A 115 -13.41 1.73 10.57
C LEU A 115 -13.27 2.01 12.06
N SER A 116 -12.31 2.85 12.42
CA SER A 116 -12.23 3.43 13.76
C SER A 116 -13.14 4.64 13.84
N HIS A 117 -14.00 4.66 14.85
CA HIS A 117 -14.67 5.87 15.29
C HIS A 117 -14.39 6.10 16.77
N ASP A 118 -14.26 7.36 17.15
CA ASP A 118 -14.32 7.74 18.55
C ASP A 118 -15.70 7.34 19.09
N LEU A 119 -15.74 6.77 20.29
CA LEU A 119 -16.99 6.39 20.93
C LEU A 119 -17.86 7.65 21.14
N PRO A 120 -19.03 7.75 20.48
CA PRO A 120 -19.92 8.89 20.71
C PRO A 120 -20.31 8.92 22.19
N CYS A 121 -20.33 10.12 22.79
CA CYS A 121 -20.59 10.41 24.22
C CYS A 121 -19.35 10.47 25.12
N LEU A 122 -18.16 10.08 24.67
CA LEU A 122 -16.94 10.26 25.47
C LEU A 122 -16.62 11.75 25.68
N ASP A 123 -16.91 12.59 24.69
CA ASP A 123 -16.87 14.05 24.75
C ASP A 123 -17.84 14.63 25.79
N LYS A 124 -18.96 13.95 26.10
CA LYS A 124 -19.87 14.39 27.18
C LYS A 124 -19.28 14.11 28.56
N LEU A 125 -18.45 13.07 28.65
CA LEU A 125 -17.70 12.74 29.87
C LEU A 125 -16.44 13.59 30.01
N GLU A 126 -16.05 14.36 28.98
CA GLU A 126 -14.88 15.25 29.02
C GLU A 126 -14.92 16.20 30.23
N SER A 127 -16.08 16.77 30.54
CA SER A 127 -16.25 17.64 31.71
C SER A 127 -16.01 16.92 33.05
N VAL A 128 -16.47 15.67 33.17
CA VAL A 128 -16.23 14.81 34.34
C VAL A 128 -14.76 14.41 34.40
N TYR A 129 -14.15 14.10 33.26
CA TYR A 129 -12.73 13.77 33.16
C TYR A 129 -11.84 14.97 33.53
N VAL A 130 -12.16 16.17 33.05
CA VAL A 130 -11.46 17.42 33.39
C VAL A 130 -11.63 17.75 34.87
N TYR A 131 -12.79 17.46 35.47
CA TYR A 131 -12.99 17.65 36.92
C TYR A 131 -12.17 16.67 37.77
N ILE A 132 -11.97 15.43 37.30
CA ILE A 132 -11.11 14.43 37.94
C ILE A 132 -9.62 14.73 37.68
N TRP A 133 -9.32 15.45 36.60
CA TRP A 133 -7.96 15.74 36.13
C TRP A 133 -7.26 16.80 36.97
N GLN A 134 -6.04 16.50 37.43
CA GLN A 134 -5.12 17.48 38.02
C GLN A 134 -4.11 17.96 36.96
N PRO A 135 -3.93 19.27 36.76
CA PRO A 135 -3.23 19.83 35.60
C PRO A 135 -1.70 19.57 35.53
N ASP A 136 -1.09 18.99 36.57
CA ASP A 136 0.38 18.90 36.69
C ASP A 136 1.01 17.57 36.24
N LEU A 137 0.24 16.62 35.67
CA LEU A 137 0.74 15.28 35.34
C LEU A 137 0.96 15.09 33.83
N LYS A 138 2.22 15.18 33.41
CA LYS A 138 2.73 14.88 32.05
C LYS A 138 2.92 13.38 31.76
N THR A 139 2.53 12.50 32.68
CA THR A 139 2.80 11.07 32.56
C THR A 139 1.81 10.42 31.60
N ASN A 140 2.33 9.70 30.61
CA ASN A 140 1.56 8.88 29.69
C ASN A 140 1.74 7.40 30.06
N ILE A 141 0.71 6.59 29.87
CA ILE A 141 0.81 5.15 30.13
C ILE A 141 1.35 4.47 28.89
N THR A 142 2.51 3.82 29.03
CA THR A 142 3.16 3.08 27.94
C THR A 142 3.17 1.60 28.29
N ILE A 143 2.80 0.77 27.32
CA ILE A 143 2.87 -0.69 27.44
C ILE A 143 4.34 -1.09 27.26
N ILE A 144 4.86 -1.95 28.12
CA ILE A 144 6.20 -2.53 27.97
C ILE A 144 6.03 -3.99 27.56
N ASP A 145 6.64 -4.36 26.43
CA ASP A 145 6.69 -5.75 25.99
C ASP A 145 7.48 -6.59 27.00
N ARG A 146 6.91 -7.71 27.45
CA ARG A 146 7.49 -8.54 28.50
C ARG A 146 8.77 -9.24 28.08
N ASP A 147 8.88 -9.61 26.81
CA ASP A 147 9.97 -10.44 26.30
C ASP A 147 11.13 -9.58 25.80
N THR A 148 10.84 -8.41 25.22
CA THR A 148 11.86 -7.52 24.66
C THR A 148 12.17 -6.30 25.52
N GLY A 149 11.30 -5.96 26.49
CA GLY A 149 11.42 -4.74 27.30
C GLY A 149 11.19 -3.45 26.51
N THR A 150 10.74 -3.53 25.25
CA THR A 150 10.53 -2.36 24.40
C THR A 150 9.25 -1.61 24.77
N GLU A 151 9.33 -0.29 24.77
CA GLU A 151 8.18 0.60 24.95
C GLU A 151 7.28 0.60 23.71
N GLN A 152 6.01 0.28 23.90
CA GLN A 152 4.95 0.25 22.88
C GLN A 152 4.10 1.52 23.01
N THR A 153 4.67 2.66 22.64
CA THR A 153 4.10 4.01 22.86
C THR A 153 2.80 4.29 22.11
N ASN A 154 2.54 3.57 21.02
CA ASN A 154 1.33 3.70 20.21
C ASN A 154 0.28 2.60 20.48
N SER A 155 0.53 1.75 21.47
CA SER A 155 -0.36 0.64 21.82
C SER A 155 -1.20 1.00 23.03
N GLN A 156 -2.49 0.64 22.97
CA GLN A 156 -3.43 0.78 24.06
C GLN A 156 -4.04 -0.58 24.36
N TRP A 157 -4.33 -0.84 25.65
CA TRP A 157 -5.13 -2.00 26.03
C TRP A 157 -6.61 -1.77 25.71
N ASP A 158 -7.27 -2.80 25.20
CA ASP A 158 -8.68 -2.77 24.82
C ASP A 158 -9.62 -2.73 26.06
N GLU A 159 -10.94 -2.70 25.80
CA GLU A 159 -12.02 -2.74 26.81
C GLU A 159 -11.92 -1.66 27.89
N ALA A 160 -11.46 -0.46 27.51
CA ALA A 160 -11.26 0.69 28.40
C ALA A 160 -10.23 0.46 29.52
N LEU A 161 -9.45 -0.64 29.48
CA LEU A 161 -8.42 -0.93 30.49
C LEU A 161 -7.33 0.15 30.49
N HIS A 162 -6.93 0.62 29.31
CA HIS A 162 -5.92 1.67 29.19
C HIS A 162 -6.42 2.99 29.79
N GLN A 163 -7.67 3.36 29.52
CA GLN A 163 -8.34 4.53 30.10
C GLN A 163 -8.51 4.41 31.61
N PHE A 164 -8.87 3.23 32.12
CA PHE A 164 -8.93 2.96 33.56
C PHE A 164 -7.57 3.16 34.24
N LEU A 165 -6.49 2.65 33.65
CA LEU A 165 -5.15 2.85 34.17
C LEU A 165 -4.77 4.33 34.13
N GLN A 166 -5.08 5.05 33.04
CA GLN A 166 -4.84 6.49 32.92
C GLN A 166 -5.53 7.25 34.05
N LEU A 167 -6.80 6.93 34.34
CA LEU A 167 -7.54 7.51 35.47
C LEU A 167 -6.90 7.17 36.82
N LYS A 168 -6.57 5.90 37.06
CA LYS A 168 -5.94 5.43 38.30
C LYS A 168 -4.63 6.16 38.60
N HIS A 169 -3.86 6.47 37.55
CA HIS A 169 -2.56 7.11 37.66
C HIS A 169 -2.57 8.63 37.41
N GLY A 170 -3.76 9.23 37.24
CA GLY A 170 -3.90 10.67 37.01
C GLY A 170 -3.32 11.17 35.68
N CYS A 171 -3.20 10.30 34.68
CA CYS A 171 -2.67 10.62 33.36
C CYS A 171 -3.73 11.28 32.46
N ARG A 172 -3.28 11.89 31.35
CA ARG A 172 -4.18 12.37 30.29
C ARG A 172 -4.95 11.19 29.70
N LEU A 173 -6.28 11.31 29.65
CA LEU A 173 -7.14 10.29 29.03
C LEU A 173 -6.98 10.33 27.51
N SER A 174 -6.79 9.17 26.89
CA SER A 174 -6.89 9.00 25.44
C SER A 174 -8.31 8.61 25.04
N THR A 175 -8.81 9.14 23.92
CA THR A 175 -10.11 8.70 23.38
C THR A 175 -10.06 7.21 23.07
N GLN A 176 -11.12 6.50 23.43
CA GLN A 176 -11.27 5.11 23.05
C GLN A 176 -11.88 5.06 21.65
N SER A 177 -11.17 4.44 20.72
CA SER A 177 -11.72 4.12 19.40
C SER A 177 -12.38 2.74 19.45
N LEU A 178 -13.61 2.65 18.96
CA LEU A 178 -14.29 1.36 18.81
C LEU A 178 -13.93 0.79 17.43
N LYS A 179 -13.27 -0.37 17.42
CA LYS A 179 -12.93 -1.13 16.20
C LYS A 179 -13.97 -2.23 15.94
N ALA A 180 -15.25 -1.87 15.85
CA ALA A 180 -16.34 -2.83 15.70
C ALA A 180 -16.68 -3.18 14.25
N VAL A 181 -16.33 -2.31 13.30
CA VAL A 181 -16.70 -2.45 11.89
C VAL A 181 -15.45 -2.74 11.07
N PHE A 182 -15.38 -3.93 10.46
CA PHE A 182 -14.22 -4.35 9.69
C PHE A 182 -14.59 -5.27 8.52
N VAL A 183 -13.70 -5.32 7.52
CA VAL A 183 -13.76 -6.29 6.42
C VAL A 183 -12.34 -6.77 6.08
N SER A 184 -12.18 -8.05 5.78
CA SER A 184 -10.92 -8.58 5.27
C SER A 184 -10.81 -8.38 3.77
N ASN A 185 -9.57 -8.36 3.25
CA ASN A 185 -9.32 -8.31 1.81
C ASN A 185 -9.99 -9.46 1.06
N VAL A 186 -9.90 -10.67 1.60
CA VAL A 186 -10.55 -11.86 1.03
C VAL A 186 -12.07 -11.69 0.96
N SER A 187 -12.71 -11.30 2.06
CA SER A 187 -14.18 -11.20 2.11
C SER A 187 -14.70 -10.10 1.18
N TYR A 188 -14.02 -8.94 1.16
CA TYR A 188 -14.41 -7.83 0.32
C TYR A 188 -14.37 -8.19 -1.17
N LEU A 189 -13.28 -8.80 -1.62
CA LEU A 189 -13.10 -9.16 -3.02
C LEU A 189 -14.07 -10.26 -3.49
N LYS A 190 -14.55 -11.10 -2.56
CA LYS A 190 -15.59 -12.09 -2.86
C LYS A 190 -16.98 -11.50 -3.11
N PHE A 191 -17.19 -10.22 -2.82
CA PHE A 191 -18.44 -9.55 -3.23
C PHE A 191 -18.52 -9.36 -4.75
N TYR A 192 -17.39 -9.30 -5.45
CA TYR A 192 -17.38 -9.14 -6.90
C TYR A 192 -17.75 -10.42 -7.63
N SER A 193 -18.64 -10.28 -8.61
CA SER A 193 -19.07 -11.39 -9.46
C SER A 193 -17.95 -11.92 -10.35
N LYS A 194 -17.05 -11.05 -10.79
CA LYS A 194 -15.87 -11.38 -11.61
C LYS A 194 -14.63 -10.69 -11.08
N LEU A 195 -13.60 -11.48 -10.82
CA LEU A 195 -12.29 -11.01 -10.37
C LEU A 195 -11.25 -11.30 -11.46
N TYR A 196 -10.51 -10.27 -11.84
CA TYR A 196 -9.36 -10.36 -12.74
C TYR A 196 -8.13 -9.82 -12.02
N GLY A 197 -6.97 -10.39 -12.30
CA GLY A 197 -5.72 -9.98 -11.68
C GLY A 197 -4.56 -10.02 -12.67
N LEU A 198 -3.64 -9.07 -12.52
CA LEU A 198 -2.41 -9.01 -13.29
C LEU A 198 -1.24 -8.94 -12.32
N THR A 199 -0.19 -9.70 -12.59
CA THR A 199 1.07 -9.61 -11.86
C THR A 199 2.22 -10.14 -12.73
N GLY A 200 3.41 -9.60 -12.50
CA GLY A 200 4.64 -10.12 -13.07
C GLY A 200 5.15 -11.37 -12.34
N THR A 201 4.65 -11.63 -11.13
CA THR A 201 5.17 -12.64 -10.20
C THR A 201 4.01 -13.43 -9.60
N LEU A 202 3.62 -14.52 -10.26
CA LEU A 202 2.60 -15.44 -9.73
C LEU A 202 3.14 -16.40 -8.65
N GLY A 203 4.42 -16.27 -8.31
CA GLY A 203 5.07 -17.08 -7.28
C GLY A 203 5.22 -18.57 -7.64
N SER A 204 5.50 -19.34 -6.61
CA SER A 204 5.57 -20.79 -6.58
C SER A 204 4.25 -21.46 -7.00
N GLN A 205 4.28 -22.78 -7.24
CA GLN A 205 3.06 -23.53 -7.54
C GLN A 205 2.09 -23.50 -6.35
N TRP A 206 2.61 -23.54 -5.13
CA TRP A 206 1.82 -23.47 -3.89
C TRP A 206 0.99 -22.18 -3.80
N GLU A 207 1.59 -21.02 -4.06
CA GLU A 207 0.88 -19.73 -4.00
C GLU A 207 -0.25 -19.67 -5.04
N ARG A 208 -0.02 -20.21 -6.23
CA ARG A 208 -1.07 -20.34 -7.26
C ARG A 208 -2.20 -21.27 -6.82
N ASP A 209 -1.88 -22.40 -6.20
CA ASP A 209 -2.89 -23.33 -5.71
C ASP A 209 -3.73 -22.74 -4.56
N LEU A 210 -3.09 -21.96 -3.68
CA LEU A 210 -3.78 -21.21 -2.62
C LEU A 210 -4.75 -20.17 -3.21
N LEU A 211 -4.31 -19.38 -4.19
CA LEU A 211 -5.14 -18.37 -4.83
C LEU A 211 -6.32 -18.99 -5.59
N ARG A 212 -6.11 -20.11 -6.30
CA ARG A 212 -7.20 -20.93 -6.89
C ARG A 212 -8.22 -21.33 -5.84
N HIS A 213 -7.76 -21.82 -4.69
CA HIS A 213 -8.63 -22.28 -3.63
C HIS A 213 -9.46 -21.14 -3.00
N ILE A 214 -8.83 -20.00 -2.73
CA ILE A 214 -9.48 -18.88 -2.04
C ILE A 214 -10.43 -18.10 -2.97
N TYR A 215 -9.98 -17.79 -4.19
CA TYR A 215 -10.66 -16.86 -5.10
C TYR A 215 -11.30 -17.52 -6.32
N GLN A 216 -11.14 -18.84 -6.50
CA GLN A 216 -11.71 -19.59 -7.63
C GLN A 216 -11.28 -19.01 -9.00
N VAL A 217 -10.00 -18.68 -9.12
CA VAL A 217 -9.40 -18.07 -10.32
C VAL A 217 -8.50 -19.04 -11.06
N ASP A 218 -8.40 -18.87 -12.38
CA ASP A 218 -7.44 -19.56 -13.23
C ASP A 218 -6.26 -18.64 -13.61
N PHE A 219 -5.16 -19.26 -14.04
CA PHE A 219 -3.93 -18.55 -14.42
C PHE A 219 -3.58 -18.77 -15.88
N VAL A 220 -3.17 -17.69 -16.54
CA VAL A 220 -2.67 -17.71 -17.91
C VAL A 220 -1.33 -16.97 -17.93
N MET A 221 -0.30 -17.62 -18.47
CA MET A 221 1.00 -16.99 -18.70
C MET A 221 0.99 -16.25 -20.02
N VAL A 222 1.14 -14.93 -19.97
CA VAL A 222 1.28 -14.08 -21.17
C VAL A 222 2.75 -14.03 -21.57
N PRO A 223 3.11 -14.36 -22.83
CA PRO A 223 4.51 -14.31 -23.28
C PRO A 223 5.05 -12.88 -23.28
N THR A 224 6.35 -12.73 -23.01
CA THR A 224 7.00 -11.42 -23.02
C THR A 224 7.20 -10.90 -24.44
N THR A 225 6.98 -9.60 -24.66
CA THR A 225 7.16 -8.97 -25.99
C THR A 225 8.61 -9.04 -26.49
N LYS A 226 9.57 -9.00 -25.56
CA LYS A 226 11.01 -9.12 -25.85
C LYS A 226 11.60 -10.27 -25.04
N MET A 227 12.65 -10.88 -25.57
CA MET A 227 13.43 -11.88 -24.82
C MET A 227 14.15 -11.22 -23.64
N LYS A 228 14.09 -11.87 -22.47
CA LYS A 228 14.75 -11.42 -21.25
C LYS A 228 16.27 -11.45 -21.46
N LYS A 229 16.94 -10.31 -21.31
CA LYS A 229 18.41 -10.18 -21.30
C LYS A 229 18.92 -9.99 -19.87
N PHE A 230 18.45 -10.83 -18.96
CA PHE A 230 18.80 -10.79 -17.55
C PHE A 230 19.68 -12.00 -17.24
N GLU A 231 20.84 -11.73 -16.67
CA GLU A 231 21.76 -12.75 -16.19
C GLU A 231 21.75 -12.70 -14.66
N GLU A 232 21.43 -13.84 -14.06
CA GLU A 232 21.38 -13.98 -12.60
C GLU A 232 22.73 -14.54 -12.13
N TYR A 233 23.40 -13.79 -11.27
CA TYR A 233 24.66 -14.21 -10.67
C TYR A 233 24.40 -15.00 -9.38
N ASN A 234 25.33 -15.89 -9.03
CA ASN A 234 25.26 -16.63 -7.77
C ASN A 234 25.34 -15.67 -6.56
N PRO A 235 24.60 -15.97 -5.47
CA PRO A 235 24.61 -15.13 -4.29
C PRO A 235 25.99 -15.09 -3.62
N ILE A 236 26.42 -13.90 -3.19
CA ILE A 236 27.66 -13.70 -2.43
C ILE A 236 27.30 -13.77 -0.94
N ILE A 237 27.82 -14.77 -0.23
CA ILE A 237 27.59 -14.97 1.21
C ILE A 237 28.73 -14.30 1.98
N CYS A 238 28.39 -13.37 2.87
CA CYS A 238 29.34 -12.65 3.72
C CYS A 238 29.25 -13.15 5.16
N SER A 239 30.37 -13.10 5.90
CA SER A 239 30.44 -13.60 7.28
C SER A 239 30.00 -12.56 8.31
N SER A 240 30.03 -11.28 7.94
CA SER A 240 29.65 -10.16 8.79
C SER A 240 28.87 -9.10 8.02
N LEU A 241 28.10 -8.30 8.76
CA LEU A 241 27.32 -7.19 8.20
C LEU A 241 28.24 -6.09 7.65
N GLU A 242 29.40 -5.88 8.26
CA GLU A 242 30.41 -4.92 7.77
C GLU A 242 31.02 -5.38 6.43
N GLU A 243 31.38 -6.66 6.33
CA GLU A 243 31.86 -7.26 5.07
C GLU A 243 30.78 -7.18 3.98
N TRP A 244 29.52 -7.47 4.33
CA TRP A 244 28.39 -7.35 3.43
C TRP A 244 28.24 -5.94 2.86
N ARG A 245 28.30 -4.90 3.71
CA ARG A 245 28.28 -3.50 3.27
C ARG A 245 29.46 -3.16 2.35
N GLN A 246 30.66 -3.60 2.72
CA GLN A 246 31.86 -3.33 1.93
C GLN A 246 31.82 -3.99 0.55
N GLN A 247 31.31 -5.23 0.46
CA GLN A 247 31.13 -5.93 -0.80
C GLN A 247 30.12 -5.23 -1.70
N ILE A 248 28.95 -4.82 -1.17
CA ILE A 248 27.97 -4.04 -1.92
C ILE A 248 28.58 -2.75 -2.46
N CYS A 249 29.34 -2.02 -1.64
CA CYS A 249 30.00 -0.80 -2.10
C CYS A 249 31.06 -1.07 -3.18
N SER A 250 31.80 -2.18 -3.09
CA SER A 250 32.82 -2.56 -4.08
C SER A 250 32.19 -2.92 -5.43
N GLU A 251 31.13 -3.72 -5.42
CA GLU A 251 30.34 -4.08 -6.59
C GLU A 251 29.72 -2.84 -7.24
N ALA A 252 29.04 -2.00 -6.44
CA ALA A 252 28.44 -0.76 -6.92
C ALA A 252 29.48 0.14 -7.59
N ASP A 253 30.64 0.35 -6.94
CA ASP A 253 31.74 1.16 -7.46
C ASP A 253 32.29 0.61 -8.78
N THR A 254 32.47 -0.70 -8.88
CA THR A 254 32.96 -1.38 -10.07
C THR A 254 32.04 -1.12 -11.28
N TYR A 255 30.72 -1.28 -11.09
CA TYR A 255 29.76 -1.04 -12.17
C TYR A 255 29.55 0.43 -12.48
N THR A 256 29.55 1.31 -11.47
CA THR A 256 29.45 2.75 -11.71
C THR A 256 30.66 3.30 -12.46
N LYS A 257 31.88 2.79 -12.20
CA LYS A 257 33.08 3.15 -12.97
C LYS A 257 33.02 2.68 -14.43
N ALA A 258 32.25 1.63 -14.71
CA ALA A 258 31.98 1.13 -16.06
C ALA A 258 30.79 1.85 -16.74
N GLY A 259 30.27 2.93 -16.15
CA GLY A 259 29.13 3.69 -16.68
C GLY A 259 27.76 3.07 -16.40
N ARG A 260 27.68 1.95 -15.68
CA ARG A 260 26.41 1.29 -15.39
C ARG A 260 25.75 1.85 -14.14
N SER A 261 24.44 2.04 -14.21
CA SER A 261 23.62 2.41 -13.05
C SER A 261 23.31 1.16 -12.21
N VAL A 262 23.14 1.36 -10.90
CA VAL A 262 22.97 0.27 -9.92
C VAL A 262 21.74 0.53 -9.07
N LEU A 263 20.87 -0.47 -8.94
CA LEU A 263 19.75 -0.48 -8.01
C LEU A 263 20.05 -1.48 -6.88
N ILE A 264 20.07 -0.97 -5.65
CA ILE A 264 20.29 -1.75 -4.43
C ILE A 264 18.96 -1.82 -3.68
N ILE A 265 18.44 -3.03 -3.47
CA ILE A 265 17.19 -3.25 -2.77
C ILE A 265 17.50 -3.79 -1.37
N CYS A 266 16.98 -3.11 -0.35
CA CYS A 266 17.16 -3.44 1.05
C CYS A 266 15.83 -3.87 1.68
N GLU A 267 15.90 -4.71 2.69
CA GLU A 267 14.72 -5.10 3.45
C GLU A 267 14.23 -3.97 4.37
N THR A 268 15.16 -3.31 5.08
CA THR A 268 14.81 -2.30 6.09
C THR A 268 15.26 -0.89 5.72
N VAL A 269 14.56 0.12 6.25
CA VAL A 269 14.97 1.54 6.13
C VAL A 269 16.33 1.77 6.79
N GLN A 270 16.63 1.05 7.88
CA GLN A 270 17.91 1.14 8.57
C GLN A 270 19.07 0.70 7.68
N ASP A 271 18.88 -0.35 6.87
CA ASP A 271 19.88 -0.81 5.92
C ASP A 271 20.11 0.22 4.81
N VAL A 272 19.04 0.80 4.27
CA VAL A 272 19.11 1.89 3.29
C VAL A 272 19.92 3.06 3.84
N GLU A 273 19.61 3.53 5.05
CA GLU A 273 20.36 4.63 5.67
C GLU A 273 21.82 4.27 5.94
N SER A 274 22.08 3.03 6.37
CA SER A 274 23.44 2.58 6.64
C SER A 274 24.29 2.56 5.37
N LEU A 275 23.76 2.02 4.27
CA LEU A 275 24.43 1.98 2.97
C LEU A 275 24.59 3.37 2.39
N TYR A 276 23.58 4.24 2.52
CA TYR A 276 23.66 5.63 2.08
C TYR A 276 24.82 6.37 2.75
N ARG A 277 25.02 6.17 4.07
CA ARG A 277 26.16 6.79 4.79
C ARG A 277 27.50 6.28 4.29
N VAL A 278 27.63 4.98 4.06
CA VAL A 278 28.89 4.36 3.59
C VAL A 278 29.22 4.77 2.16
N LEU A 279 28.23 4.78 1.26
CA LEU A 279 28.39 5.18 -0.14
C LEU A 279 28.59 6.70 -0.28
N GLY A 280 27.88 7.50 0.52
CA GLY A 280 28.05 8.95 0.57
C GLY A 280 29.44 9.38 1.04
N ALA A 281 30.02 8.67 2.02
CA ALA A 281 31.38 8.92 2.50
C ALA A 281 32.47 8.69 1.43
N LYS A 282 32.17 7.92 0.37
CA LYS A 282 33.07 7.67 -0.76
C LYS A 282 32.92 8.68 -1.92
N ASN A 283 32.17 9.77 -1.74
CA ASN A 283 31.93 10.81 -2.75
C ASN A 283 31.36 10.28 -4.08
N MET A 284 30.53 9.24 -4.03
CA MET A 284 29.83 8.77 -5.23
C MET A 284 28.79 9.81 -5.66
N THR A 285 28.92 10.33 -6.89
CA THR A 285 27.94 11.28 -7.45
C THR A 285 26.66 10.54 -7.86
N ASN A 286 25.50 11.21 -7.81
CA ASN A 286 24.19 10.68 -8.24
C ASN A 286 23.61 9.54 -7.38
N LEU A 287 23.67 9.69 -6.05
CA LEU A 287 23.08 8.76 -5.09
C LEU A 287 21.65 9.18 -4.69
N HIS A 288 20.68 8.28 -4.83
CA HIS A 288 19.28 8.51 -4.46
C HIS A 288 18.75 7.41 -3.55
N THR A 289 17.95 7.80 -2.56
CA THR A 289 17.28 6.87 -1.64
C THR A 289 15.78 6.96 -1.76
N TYR A 290 15.11 5.81 -1.65
CA TYR A 290 13.65 5.71 -1.64
C TYR A 290 13.23 4.73 -0.54
N THR A 291 12.51 5.23 0.45
CA THR A 291 12.17 4.44 1.65
C THR A 291 10.68 4.27 1.84
N ARG A 292 9.86 4.97 1.04
CA ARG A 292 8.40 5.00 1.17
C ARG A 292 7.72 4.43 -0.07
N ASP A 293 6.65 3.67 0.15
CA ASP A 293 5.83 3.01 -0.88
C ASP A 293 5.22 4.01 -1.88
N CYS A 294 4.95 5.24 -1.44
CA CYS A 294 4.34 6.29 -2.25
C CYS A 294 5.35 7.17 -3.00
N GLU A 295 6.65 7.04 -2.73
CA GLU A 295 7.67 7.75 -3.48
C GLU A 295 7.88 7.01 -4.81
N SER A 296 7.22 7.50 -5.86
CA SER A 296 7.70 7.24 -7.22
C SER A 296 9.17 7.65 -7.31
N PHE A 297 9.97 6.99 -8.15
CA PHE A 297 11.35 7.37 -8.43
C PHE A 297 11.43 8.80 -9.01
N GLY A 298 11.21 9.84 -8.19
CA GLY A 298 10.97 11.21 -8.60
C GLY A 298 12.23 11.95 -9.01
N ALA A 299 13.40 11.41 -8.65
CA ALA A 299 14.70 11.89 -9.09
C ALA A 299 15.33 10.98 -10.18
N ALA A 300 14.67 9.87 -10.55
CA ALA A 300 14.92 9.27 -11.85
C ALA A 300 14.08 10.07 -12.85
N THR A 301 14.73 10.94 -13.60
CA THR A 301 14.28 11.24 -14.96
C THR A 301 13.78 9.95 -15.62
N LYS A 302 12.84 10.03 -16.57
CA LYS A 302 12.36 8.88 -17.39
C LYS A 302 13.47 8.07 -18.08
N HIS A 303 14.73 8.39 -17.82
CA HIS A 303 15.95 7.73 -18.21
C HIS A 303 16.90 7.70 -16.99
N LEU A 304 17.37 6.52 -16.63
CA LEU A 304 18.51 6.32 -15.75
C LEU A 304 19.70 7.13 -16.25
N CYS A 305 20.32 7.89 -15.37
CA CYS A 305 21.59 8.55 -15.68
C CYS A 305 22.74 7.55 -15.61
N GLU A 306 23.77 7.79 -16.42
CA GLU A 306 25.02 7.03 -16.36
C GLU A 306 25.60 7.07 -14.94
N SER A 307 26.05 5.91 -14.45
CA SER A 307 26.64 5.76 -13.10
C SER A 307 25.73 6.18 -11.93
N GLN A 308 24.41 6.19 -12.10
CA GLN A 308 23.46 6.51 -11.03
C GLN A 308 23.30 5.34 -10.04
N ILE A 309 23.28 5.64 -8.74
CA ILE A 309 23.03 4.64 -7.68
C ILE A 309 21.69 4.95 -7.02
N ILE A 310 20.82 3.94 -6.98
CA ILE A 310 19.53 4.01 -6.34
C ILE A 310 19.51 2.97 -5.21
N ILE A 311 19.24 3.40 -3.98
CA ILE A 311 19.03 2.52 -2.83
C ILE A 311 17.56 2.58 -2.43
N ALA A 312 16.86 1.47 -2.49
CA ALA A 312 15.43 1.41 -2.23
C ALA A 312 15.11 0.33 -1.19
N THR A 313 14.02 0.50 -0.43
CA THR A 313 13.41 -0.61 0.30
C THR A 313 12.65 -1.53 -0.67
N ASN A 314 12.39 -2.79 -0.28
CA ASN A 314 11.58 -3.75 -1.07
C ASN A 314 10.21 -3.19 -1.54
N LEU A 315 9.69 -2.16 -0.88
CA LEU A 315 8.38 -1.58 -1.16
C LEU A 315 8.45 -0.28 -1.99
N ALA A 316 9.60 0.40 -2.01
CA ALA A 316 9.73 1.68 -2.67
C ALA A 316 9.86 1.56 -4.19
N GLY A 317 9.20 2.44 -4.94
CA GLY A 317 9.28 2.48 -6.40
C GLY A 317 8.53 1.36 -7.16
N ARG A 318 7.74 0.56 -6.44
CA ARG A 318 6.85 -0.46 -7.03
C ARG A 318 5.87 0.14 -8.05
N GLY A 319 5.57 -0.59 -9.13
CA GLY A 319 4.71 -0.10 -10.22
C GLY A 319 5.29 1.04 -11.06
N THR A 320 6.59 1.35 -10.93
CA THR A 320 7.29 2.37 -11.73
C THR A 320 8.30 1.72 -12.67
N ASP A 321 8.17 1.98 -13.97
CA ASP A 321 9.10 1.49 -14.99
C ASP A 321 10.39 2.31 -14.99
N ILE A 322 11.53 1.63 -14.81
CA ILE A 322 12.86 2.25 -14.87
C ILE A 322 13.39 2.07 -16.29
N LYS A 323 13.58 3.18 -16.99
CA LYS A 323 13.93 3.25 -18.42
C LYS A 323 15.33 3.78 -18.66
#